data_AF-F0J9X0-F1
#
_entry.id   AF-F0J9X0-F1
#
_cell.length_a   1.000
_cell.length_b   1.000
_cell.length_c   1.000
_cell.angle_alpha   90.00
_cell.angle_beta   90.00
_cell.angle_gamma   90.00
#
_symmetry.space_group_name_H-M   'P 1'
#
loop_
_entity.id
_entity.type
_entity.pdbx_description
1 polymer ?
#
loop_
_entity_poly.entity_id
_entity_poly.type
_entity_poly.pdbx_seq_one_letter_code
_entity_poly.pdbx_strand_id
1 'polypeptide(L)'
;MLRKTRARRALAGTSLVAVAVAELAAVGACYYYYRRLSRSQEYRFWMYQNFKPGLEAYYKVGAMFGDNAVRDYDFKTWGIKD
;
A
#
# COMPACT_ATOMS: atom_id res chain seq x y z
N MET A 1 6.42 -45.73 1.78
CA MET A 1 6.40 -44.42 2.48
C MET A 1 7.04 -43.25 1.69
N LEU A 2 7.94 -43.48 0.72
CA LEU A 2 8.69 -42.44 -0.03
C LEU A 2 7.90 -41.53 -1.00
N ARG A 3 6.72 -41.93 -1.49
CA ARG A 3 5.90 -41.08 -2.39
C ARG A 3 5.23 -39.90 -1.68
N LYS A 4 4.86 -40.09 -0.40
CA LYS A 4 4.20 -39.04 0.40
C LYS A 4 5.13 -37.85 0.68
N THR A 5 6.44 -38.08 0.78
CA THR A 5 7.45 -37.04 1.04
C THR A 5 7.77 -36.17 -0.18
N ARG A 6 7.79 -36.73 -1.41
CA ARG A 6 7.96 -35.94 -2.64
C ARG A 6 6.75 -35.04 -2.93
N ALA A 7 5.54 -35.55 -2.78
CA ALA A 7 4.31 -34.76 -2.99
C ALA A 7 4.20 -33.58 -2.01
N ARG A 8 4.57 -33.78 -0.73
CA ARG A 8 4.62 -32.71 0.28
C ARG A 8 5.66 -31.63 -0.04
N ARG A 9 6.84 -32.00 -0.56
CA ARG A 9 7.86 -31.03 -1.01
C ARG A 9 7.42 -30.25 -2.25
N ALA A 10 6.76 -30.90 -3.20
CA ALA A 10 6.23 -30.22 -4.39
C ALA A 10 5.12 -29.23 -4.04
N LEU A 11 4.17 -29.63 -3.18
CA LEU A 11 3.09 -28.74 -2.71
C LEU A 11 3.61 -27.57 -1.87
N ALA A 12 4.60 -27.80 -1.01
CA ALA A 12 5.25 -26.74 -0.24
C ALA A 12 6.05 -25.78 -1.15
N GLY A 13 6.69 -26.29 -2.21
CA GLY A 13 7.37 -25.46 -3.21
C GLY A 13 6.40 -24.57 -3.98
N THR A 14 5.26 -25.11 -4.43
CA THR A 14 4.24 -24.33 -5.14
C THR A 14 3.57 -23.29 -4.24
N SER A 15 3.36 -23.60 -2.96
CA SER A 15 2.80 -22.63 -2.01
C SER A 15 3.76 -21.47 -1.73
N LEU A 16 5.07 -21.73 -1.60
CA LEU A 16 6.06 -20.67 -1.39
C LEU A 16 6.16 -19.73 -2.60
N VAL A 17 6.15 -20.27 -3.82
CA VAL A 17 6.14 -19.45 -5.04
C VAL A 17 4.88 -18.60 -5.13
N ALA A 18 3.71 -19.18 -4.82
CA ALA A 18 2.46 -18.44 -4.82
C ALA A 18 2.46 -17.28 -3.80
N VAL A 19 2.97 -17.52 -2.59
CA VAL A 19 3.13 -16.47 -1.57
C VAL A 19 4.08 -15.38 -2.06
N ALA A 20 5.25 -15.74 -2.59
CA ALA A 20 6.22 -14.78 -3.10
C ALA A 20 5.65 -13.90 -4.24
N VAL A 21 4.89 -14.50 -5.16
CA VAL A 21 4.22 -13.75 -6.24
C VAL A 21 3.15 -12.81 -5.67
N ALA A 22 2.38 -13.26 -4.69
CA ALA A 22 1.37 -12.43 -4.03
C ALA A 22 2.00 -11.25 -3.28
N GLU A 23 3.11 -11.47 -2.56
CA GLU A 23 3.86 -10.41 -1.88
C GLU A 23 4.43 -9.39 -2.86
N LEU A 24 5.03 -9.84 -3.97
CA LEU A 24 5.54 -8.95 -5.01
C LEU A 24 4.42 -8.12 -5.65
N ALA A 25 3.26 -8.73 -5.92
CA ALA A 25 2.10 -8.03 -6.43
C ALA A 25 1.58 -6.97 -5.44
N ALA A 26 1.51 -7.31 -4.15
CA ALA A 26 1.10 -6.40 -3.09
C ALA A 26 2.08 -5.22 -2.96
N VAL A 27 3.38 -5.48 -2.94
CA VAL A 27 4.43 -4.44 -2.89
C VAL A 27 4.35 -3.54 -4.13
N GLY A 28 4.15 -4.12 -5.32
CA GLY A 28 3.96 -3.38 -6.56
C GLY A 28 2.74 -2.45 -6.52
N ALA A 29 1.60 -2.95 -6.01
CA ALA A 29 0.40 -2.15 -5.83
C ALA A 29 0.60 -1.01 -4.82
N CYS A 30 1.20 -1.29 -3.67
CA CYS A 30 1.53 -0.27 -2.66
C CYS A 30 2.42 0.83 -3.23
N TYR A 31 3.48 0.46 -3.96
CA TYR A 31 4.39 1.43 -4.58
C TYR A 31 3.69 2.26 -5.66
N TYR A 32 2.82 1.65 -6.47
CA TYR A 32 2.03 2.36 -7.47
C TYR A 32 1.16 3.45 -6.83
N TYR A 33 0.39 3.11 -5.79
CA TYR A 33 -0.47 4.07 -5.10
C TYR A 33 0.36 5.15 -4.40
N TYR A 34 1.43 4.76 -3.69
CA TYR A 34 2.34 5.71 -3.06
C TYR A 34 2.87 6.73 -4.06
N ARG A 35 3.42 6.28 -5.19
CA ARG A 35 3.95 7.16 -6.23
C ARG A 35 2.90 8.11 -6.80
N ARG A 36 1.65 7.66 -6.93
CA ARG A 36 0.54 8.48 -7.43
C ARG A 36 0.11 9.52 -6.40
N LEU A 37 -0.03 9.12 -5.14
CA LEU A 37 -0.31 9.97 -3.98
C LEU A 37 0.75 11.06 -3.82
N SER A 38 2.04 10.74 -3.97
CA SER A 38 3.12 11.73 -3.85
C SER A 38 3.12 12.77 -4.97
N ARG A 39 2.54 12.48 -6.14
CA ARG A 39 2.65 13.34 -7.33
C ARG A 39 1.41 14.19 -7.61
N SER A 40 0.25 13.84 -7.09
CA SER A 40 -1.01 14.51 -7.44
C SER A 40 -1.84 14.82 -6.20
N GLN A 41 -2.01 16.10 -5.91
CA GLN A 41 -2.93 16.58 -4.88
C GLN A 41 -4.38 16.26 -5.24
N GLU A 42 -4.76 16.34 -6.51
CA GLU A 42 -6.11 15.97 -6.97
C GLU A 42 -6.42 14.49 -6.69
N TYR A 43 -5.45 13.59 -6.90
CA TYR A 43 -5.62 12.19 -6.57
C TYR A 43 -5.76 11.96 -5.06
N ARG A 44 -4.99 12.70 -4.25
CA ARG A 44 -5.17 12.69 -2.79
C ARG A 44 -6.57 13.17 -2.40
N PHE A 45 -7.08 14.22 -3.04
CA PHE A 45 -8.44 14.70 -2.79
C PHE A 45 -9.51 13.69 -3.22
N TRP A 46 -9.34 13.05 -4.37
CA TRP A 46 -10.23 11.96 -4.78
C TRP A 46 -10.21 10.81 -3.78
N MET A 47 -9.04 10.43 -3.26
CA MET A 47 -8.94 9.42 -2.20
C MET A 47 -9.57 9.89 -0.90
N TYR A 48 -9.47 11.17 -0.54
CA TYR A 48 -10.18 11.72 0.62
C TYR A 48 -11.70 11.49 0.51
N GLN A 49 -12.27 11.69 -0.69
CA GLN A 49 -13.70 11.53 -0.95
C GLN A 49 -14.15 10.07 -1.08
N ASN A 50 -13.33 9.21 -1.70
CA ASN A 50 -13.75 7.87 -2.11
C ASN A 50 -13.13 6.75 -1.27
N PHE A 51 -11.94 6.96 -0.70
CA PHE A 51 -11.21 5.96 0.07
C PHE A 51 -10.29 6.59 1.13
N LYS A 52 -10.90 7.27 2.10
CA LYS A 52 -10.20 7.98 3.19
C LYS A 52 -9.17 7.10 3.93
N PRO A 53 -9.42 5.81 4.25
CA PRO A 53 -8.44 4.97 4.93
C PRO A 53 -7.10 4.83 4.20
N GLY A 54 -7.11 4.77 2.86
CA GLY A 54 -5.89 4.70 2.06
C GLY A 54 -5.07 6.00 2.10
N LEU A 55 -5.75 7.14 2.09
CA LEU A 55 -5.10 8.44 2.23
C LEU A 55 -4.52 8.64 3.65
N GLU A 56 -5.25 8.25 4.69
CA GLU A 56 -4.76 8.33 6.07
C GLU A 56 -3.53 7.45 6.28
N ALA A 57 -3.47 6.27 5.67
CA ALA A 57 -2.28 5.42 5.71
C ALA A 57 -1.07 6.14 5.10
N TYR A 58 -1.26 6.84 3.98
CA TYR A 58 -0.21 7.63 3.34
C TYR A 58 0.30 8.77 4.24
N TYR A 59 -0.60 9.53 4.87
CA TYR A 59 -0.20 10.58 5.81
C TYR A 59 0.51 10.02 7.04
N LYS A 60 0.04 8.90 7.59
CA LYS A 60 0.71 8.25 8.72
C LYS A 60 2.12 7.80 8.37
N VAL A 61 2.33 7.27 7.17
CA VAL A 61 3.68 6.91 6.70
C VAL A 61 4.57 8.15 6.63
N GLY A 62 4.09 9.27 6.06
CA GLY A 62 4.84 10.54 6.08
C GLY A 62 5.19 11.00 7.50
N ALA A 63 4.20 10.96 8.40
CA ALA A 63 4.36 11.32 9.81
C ALA A 63 5.40 10.45 10.54
N MET A 64 5.47 9.15 10.24
CA MET A 64 6.50 8.25 10.78
C MET A 64 7.93 8.68 10.38
N PHE A 65 8.09 9.35 9.24
CA PHE A 65 9.36 9.92 8.78
C PHE A 65 9.51 11.41 9.11
N GLY A 66 8.61 11.98 9.92
CA GLY A 66 8.65 13.37 10.35
C GLY A 66 8.06 14.38 9.36
N ASP A 67 7.39 13.94 8.29
CA ASP A 67 6.74 14.81 7.31
C ASP A 67 5.21 14.83 7.50
N ASN A 68 4.73 15.88 8.14
CA ASN A 68 3.30 16.20 8.25
C ASN A 68 2.85 17.29 7.26
N ALA A 69 3.78 17.89 6.52
CA ALA A 69 3.51 19.08 5.72
C ALA A 69 2.52 18.81 4.58
N VAL A 70 2.53 17.60 4.02
CA VAL A 70 1.62 17.22 2.94
C VAL A 70 0.16 17.23 3.40
N ARG A 71 -0.13 16.70 4.59
CA ARG A 71 -1.49 16.65 5.14
C ARG A 71 -2.01 18.06 5.42
N ASP A 72 -1.20 18.88 6.10
CA ASP A 72 -1.56 20.24 6.46
C ASP A 72 -1.79 21.10 5.20
N TYR A 73 -0.92 20.95 4.21
CA TYR A 73 -1.05 21.61 2.92
C TYR A 73 -2.35 21.21 2.22
N ASP A 74 -2.62 19.92 2.13
CA ASP A 74 -3.82 19.40 1.49
C ASP A 74 -5.10 19.89 2.18
N PHE A 75 -5.17 19.81 3.51
CA PHE A 75 -6.38 20.18 4.25
C PHE A 75 -6.63 21.69 4.17
N LYS A 76 -5.55 22.48 4.24
CA LYS A 76 -5.63 23.92 3.99
C LYS A 76 -6.12 24.22 2.58
N THR A 77 -5.58 23.56 1.55
CA THR A 77 -6.01 23.75 0.15
C THR A 77 -7.48 23.38 -0.05
N TRP A 78 -7.94 22.32 0.61
CA TRP A 78 -9.31 21.82 0.48
C TRP A 78 -10.31 22.53 1.41
N GLY A 79 -9.85 23.45 2.27
CA GLY A 79 -10.71 24.15 3.24
C GLY A 79 -11.25 23.24 4.34
N ILE A 80 -10.56 22.14 4.65
CA ILE A 80 -10.94 21.16 5.66
C ILE A 80 -10.28 21.55 6.98
N LYS A 81 -11.06 21.58 8.06
CA LYS A 81 -10.52 21.67 9.42
C LYS A 81 -10.29 20.26 9.93
N ASP A 82 -9.04 19.96 10.25
CA ASP A 82 -8.65 18.75 10.97
C ASP A 82 -9.00 18.86 12.46
#